data_AF-A0A7W5JYQ1-F1
#
_entry.id   AF-A0A7W5JYQ1-F1
#
_cell.length_a   1.000
_cell.length_b   1.000
_cell.length_c   1.000
_cell.angle_alpha   90.00
_cell.angle_beta   90.00
_cell.angle_gamma   90.00
#
_symmetry.space_group_name_H-M   'P 1'
#
loop_
_entity.id
_entity.type
_entity.pdbx_description
1 polymer ?
#
loop_
_entity_poly.entity_id
_entity_poly.type
_entity_poly.pdbx_seq_one_letter_code
_entity_poly.pdbx_strand_id
1 'polypeptide(L)' 'MPKLPQPVIEVAWRQTGETGRIHYRAIRPDGTRRRLLAKEGDGLYDLLELHLAAVGYSGPKTSAEGEDEH' A
#
# COMPACT_ATOMS: atom_id res chain seq x y z
N MET A 1 16.48 -12.24 -20.06
CA MET A 1 15.21 -11.58 -19.64
C MET A 1 15.47 -10.08 -19.57
N PRO A 2 14.59 -9.21 -20.10
CA PRO A 2 14.75 -7.77 -19.96
C PRO A 2 14.70 -7.41 -18.47
N LYS A 3 15.74 -6.74 -17.97
CA LYS A 3 15.77 -6.21 -16.61
C LYS A 3 14.87 -4.98 -16.58
N LEU A 4 13.85 -4.97 -15.72
CA LEU A 4 13.05 -3.77 -15.52
C LEU A 4 14.00 -2.64 -15.08
N PRO A 5 13.99 -1.47 -15.74
CA PRO A 5 14.92 -0.39 -15.41
C PRO A 5 14.70 0.18 -14.00
N GLN A 6 13.50 -0.01 -13.46
CA GLN A 6 13.09 0.43 -12.14
C GLN A 6 12.14 -0.60 -11.50
N PRO A 7 12.13 -0.72 -10.16
CA PRO A 7 11.14 -1.54 -9.50
C PRO A 7 9.73 -1.03 -9.81
N VAL A 8 8.81 -1.96 -10.07
CA VAL A 8 7.41 -1.65 -10.37
C VAL A 8 6.54 -2.16 -9.24
N ILE A 9 5.70 -1.27 -8.68
CA ILE A 9 4.67 -1.67 -7.71
C ILE A 9 3.54 -2.34 -8.50
N GLU A 10 3.32 -3.63 -8.23
CA GLU A 10 2.32 -4.45 -8.92
C GLU A 10 0.93 -4.33 -8.26
N VAL A 11 0.91 -4.24 -6.92
CA VAL A 11 -0.32 -4.07 -6.14
C VAL A 11 0.00 -3.47 -4.78
N ALA A 12 -0.91 -2.66 -4.25
CA ALA A 12 -0.89 -2.14 -2.88
C ALA A 12 -2.22 -2.44 -2.19
N TRP A 13 -2.20 -2.62 -0.87
CA TRP A 13 -3.38 -2.92 -0.07
C TRP A 13 -3.18 -2.55 1.40
N ARG A 14 -4.29 -2.38 2.11
CA ARG A 14 -4.29 -2.21 3.57
C ARG A 14 -4.51 -3.57 4.23
N GLN A 15 -3.94 -3.76 5.43
CA GLN A 15 -4.14 -4.97 6.21
C GLN A 15 -4.97 -4.66 7.46
N THR A 16 -5.97 -5.49 7.74
CA THR A 16 -6.85 -5.36 8.90
C THR A 16 -6.02 -5.35 10.19
N GLY A 17 -6.29 -4.40 11.09
CA GLY A 17 -5.59 -4.24 12.37
C GLY A 17 -4.21 -3.57 12.27
N GLU A 18 -3.80 -3.10 11.09
CA GLU A 18 -2.54 -2.39 10.88
C GLU A 18 -2.77 -0.97 10.35
N THR A 19 -3.01 -0.04 11.26
CA THR A 19 -3.14 1.39 10.96
C THR A 19 -1.78 2.03 10.66
N GLY A 20 -1.80 3.09 9.84
CA GLY A 20 -0.59 3.80 9.40
C GLY A 20 0.35 2.95 8.54
N ARG A 21 -0.17 1.90 7.89
CA ARG A 21 0.62 0.91 7.13
C ARG A 21 -0.06 0.56 5.82
N ILE A 22 0.70 0.66 4.72
CA ILE A 22 0.27 0.18 3.40
C ILE A 22 1.24 -0.90 2.94
N HIS A 23 0.72 -2.10 2.71
CA HIS A 23 1.46 -3.21 2.12
C HIS A 23 1.48 -3.06 0.61
N TYR A 24 2.59 -3.42 -0.01
CA TYR A 24 2.70 -3.45 -1.46
C TYR A 24 3.60 -4.57 -1.94
N ARG A 25 3.36 -5.03 -3.16
CA ARG A 25 4.21 -6.00 -3.86
C ARG A 25 4.94 -5.30 -4.98
N ALA A 26 6.27 -5.38 -4.98
CA ALA A 26 7.11 -4.81 -6.02
C ALA A 26 7.82 -5.91 -6.81
N ILE A 27 7.92 -5.72 -8.13
CA ILE A 27 8.77 -6.48 -9.02
C ILE A 27 10.10 -5.74 -9.11
N ARG A 28 11.20 -6.39 -8.74
CA ARG A 28 12.55 -5.84 -8.81
C ARG A 28 13.12 -5.94 -10.24
N PRO A 29 14.20 -5.20 -10.55
CA PRO A 29 14.92 -5.31 -11.82
C PRO A 29 15.38 -6.73 -12.19
N ASP A 30 15.62 -7.58 -11.19
CA ASP A 30 15.98 -8.99 -11.34
C ASP A 30 14.77 -9.92 -11.61
N GLY A 31 13.56 -9.36 -11.71
CA GLY A 31 12.31 -10.09 -11.90
C GLY A 31 11.72 -10.70 -10.63
N THR A 32 12.40 -10.58 -9.49
CA THR A 32 11.89 -11.11 -8.22
C THR A 32 10.75 -10.26 -7.68
N ARG A 33 9.75 -10.92 -7.09
CA ARG A 33 8.64 -10.26 -6.41
C ARG A 33 8.93 -10.19 -4.92
N ARG A 34 8.74 -9.01 -4.32
CA ARG A 34 8.83 -8.85 -2.86
C ARG A 34 7.62 -8.13 -2.30
N ARG A 35 7.15 -8.60 -1.15
CA ARG A 35 6.20 -7.89 -0.30
C ARG A 35 6.97 -6.92 0.59
N LEU A 36 6.52 -5.69 0.63
CA LEU A 36 7.11 -4.58 1.36
C LEU A 36 6.00 -3.78 2.06
N LEU A 37 6.42 -2.85 2.92
CA LEU A 37 5.55 -2.02 3.74
C LEU A 37 6.01 -0.57 3.61
N ALA A 38 5.07 0.35 3.40
CA ALA A 38 5.26 1.79 3.62
C ALA A 38 4.55 2.17 4.92
N LYS A 39 5.19 2.98 5.75
CA LYS A 39 4.65 3.48 7.00
C LYS A 39 4.26 4.94 6.85
N GLU A 40 3.26 5.36 7.61
CA GLU A 40 2.88 6.77 7.71
C GLU A 40 4.10 7.64 8.06
N GLY A 41 4.26 8.75 7.34
CA GLY A 41 5.45 9.60 7.38
C GLY A 41 6.53 9.26 6.34
N ASP A 42 6.46 8.08 5.70
CA ASP A 42 7.29 7.79 4.52
C ASP A 42 6.70 8.52 3.30
N GLY A 43 7.52 9.17 2.47
CA GLY A 43 6.99 9.83 1.25
C GLY A 43 6.31 8.88 0.25
N LEU A 44 6.61 7.57 0.32
CA LEU A 44 5.92 6.56 -0.48
C LEU A 44 4.52 6.24 0.06
N TYR A 45 4.28 6.42 1.36
CA TYR A 45 2.98 6.17 1.98
C TYR A 45 1.91 7.08 1.37
N ASP A 46 2.17 8.39 1.30
CA ASP A 46 1.22 9.37 0.77
C ASP A 46 0.86 9.09 -0.70
N LEU A 47 1.86 8.68 -1.49
CA LEU A 47 1.65 8.30 -2.89
C LEU A 47 0.79 7.03 -3.03
N LEU A 48 1.05 6.03 -2.18
CA LEU A 48 0.24 4.81 -2.16
C LEU A 48 -1.17 5.09 -1.66
N GLU A 49 -1.34 5.99 -0.70
CA GLU A 49 -2.65 6.41 -0.21
C GLU A 49 -3.47 7.07 -1.32
N LEU A 50 -2.88 8.03 -2.04
CA LEU A 50 -3.52 8.68 -3.19
C LEU A 50 -3.87 7.66 -4.28
N HIS A 51 -2.97 6.72 -4.57
CA HIS A 51 -3.21 5.68 -5.57
C HIS A 51 -4.40 4.78 -5.18
N LEU A 52 -4.44 4.30 -3.94
CA LEU A 52 -5.52 3.45 -3.44
C LEU A 52 -6.87 4.20 -3.50
N ALA A 53 -6.90 5.46 -3.11
CA ALA A 53 -8.09 6.30 -3.25
C ALA A 53 -8.52 6.46 -4.72
N ALA A 54 -7.57 6.71 -5.62
CA ALA A 54 -7.85 6.91 -7.05
C ALA A 54 -8.41 5.66 -7.74
N VAL A 55 -8.00 4.45 -7.33
CA VAL A 55 -8.54 3.19 -7.85
C VAL A 55 -9.81 2.73 -7.11
N GLY A 56 -10.36 3.55 -6.22
CA GLY A 56 -11.54 3.24 -5.43
C GLY A 56 -11.32 2.14 -4.39
N TYR A 57 -10.06 1.84 -4.06
CA TYR A 57 -9.72 0.87 -3.04
C TYR A 57 -9.82 1.50 -1.65
N SER A 58 -10.85 1.09 -0.91
CA SER A 58 -11.12 1.50 0.48
C SER A 58 -10.82 0.40 1.52
N GLY A 59 -10.22 -0.71 1.11
CA GLY A 59 -9.99 -1.90 1.93
C GLY A 59 -9.15 -1.68 3.20
N PRO A 60 -9.07 -2.70 4.06
CA PRO A 60 -9.63 -2.65 5.41
C PRO A 60 -9.08 -1.51 6.27
N LYS A 61 -9.97 -0.57 6.61
CA LYS A 61 -9.86 0.27 7.82
C LYS A 61 -9.93 -0.66 9.05
N THR A 62 -9.01 -0.51 9.99
CA THR A 62 -9.26 -0.96 11.37
C THR A 62 -8.54 -0.04 12.33
N SER A 63 -9.07 1.18 12.44
CA SER A 63 -9.32 1.76 13.75
C SER A 63 -10.82 1.66 13.94
N ALA A 64 -11.27 1.35 15.15
CA ALA A 64 -12.67 1.32 15.55
C ALA A 64 -13.49 2.44 14.86
N GLU A 65 -14.41 2.07 13.98
CA GLU A 65 -15.73 2.74 13.98
C GLU A 65 -16.48 2.13 15.17
N GLY A 66 -16.01 2.46 16.37
CA GLY A 66 -16.79 2.46 17.59
C GLY A 66 -17.21 3.90 17.79
N GLU A 67 -18.49 4.16 17.49
CA GLU A 67 -19.37 5.16 18.08
C GLU A 67 -18.87 6.62 18.16
N ASP A 68 -19.53 7.52 17.44
CA ASP A 68 -20.22 8.63 18.10
C ASP A 68 -21.39 9.14 17.23
N GLU A 69 -22.51 9.36 17.89
CA GLU A 69 -23.84 9.69 17.40
C GLU A 69 -23.93 11.09 16.76
N HIS A 70 -24.78 11.24 15.74
CA HIS A 70 -25.82 12.29 15.74
C HIS A 70 -26.94 11.99 14.72
#